data_AF-A0A2D6NCI9-F1
#
_entry.id   AF-A0A2D6NCI9-F1
#
_cell.length_a   1.000
_cell.length_b   1.000
_cell.length_c   1.000
_cell.angle_alpha   90.00
_cell.angle_beta   90.00
_cell.angle_gamma   90.00
#
_symmetry.space_group_name_H-M   'P 1'
#
loop_
_entity.id
_entity.type
_entity.pdbx_description
1 polymer ?
#
loop_
_entity_poly.entity_id
_entity_poly.type
_entity_poly.pdbx_seq_one_letter_code
_entity_poly.pdbx_strand_id
1 'polypeptide(L)'
;MTTIKEHQGWVKEAWKKSSKKIEEKDELLFLMEEIGEMAEAVRKLNGNKNDKEFASDIEKEMGDILLSLITLAIRYKIDLETAFEKTKQSVIGRYV
;
A
#
# COMPACT_ATOMS: atom_id res chain seq x y z
N MET A 1 0.41 -12.24 15.37
CA MET A 1 0.82 -11.70 14.07
C MET A 1 -0.46 -11.28 13.37
N THR A 2 -0.56 -10.05 12.90
CA THR A 2 -1.79 -9.54 12.27
C THR A 2 -1.89 -10.02 10.82
N THR A 3 -3.11 -10.29 10.34
CA THR A 3 -3.35 -10.72 8.95
C THR A 3 -3.65 -9.52 8.03
N ILE A 4 -3.51 -9.71 6.71
CA ILE A 4 -3.90 -8.69 5.71
C ILE A 4 -5.37 -8.30 5.90
N LYS A 5 -6.23 -9.28 6.20
CA LYS A 5 -7.66 -9.07 6.42
C LYS A 5 -7.95 -8.25 7.67
N GLU A 6 -7.19 -8.44 8.75
CA GLU A 6 -7.29 -7.61 9.94
C GLU A 6 -6.91 -6.15 9.65
N HIS A 7 -5.84 -5.91 8.88
CA HIS A 7 -5.47 -4.57 8.44
C HIS A 7 -6.53 -3.93 7.53
N GLN A 8 -7.07 -4.66 6.56
CA GLN A 8 -8.21 -4.18 5.75
C GLN A 8 -9.42 -3.82 6.63
N GLY A 9 -9.72 -4.64 7.64
CA GLY A 9 -10.78 -4.37 8.60
C GLY A 9 -10.55 -3.07 9.38
N TRP A 10 -9.35 -2.88 9.90
CA TRP A 10 -8.98 -1.65 10.62
C TRP A 10 -9.12 -0.40 9.74
N VAL A 11 -8.60 -0.42 8.51
CA VAL A 11 -8.70 0.71 7.56
C VAL A 11 -10.16 1.03 7.25
N LYS A 12 -10.99 0.01 7.03
CA LYS A 12 -12.43 0.18 6.79
C LYS A 12 -13.13 0.88 7.95
N GLU A 13 -12.83 0.51 9.19
CA GLU A 13 -13.40 1.17 10.37
C GLU A 13 -12.86 2.58 10.58
N ALA A 14 -11.60 2.85 10.22
CA ALA A 14 -11.03 4.20 10.25
C ALA A 14 -11.75 5.13 9.25
N TRP A 15 -12.01 4.66 8.03
CA TRP A 15 -12.70 5.44 7.01
C TRP A 15 -14.16 5.73 7.31
N LYS A 16 -14.87 4.82 8.02
CA LYS A 16 -16.22 5.12 8.52
C LYS A 16 -16.28 6.28 9.50
N LYS A 17 -15.18 6.53 10.23
CA LYS A 17 -15.07 7.64 11.19
C LYS A 17 -14.61 8.94 10.53
N SER A 18 -14.12 8.87 9.30
CA SER A 18 -13.69 10.04 8.53
C SER A 18 -14.90 10.80 8.01
N SER A 19 -14.86 12.14 8.12
CA SER A 19 -15.83 13.03 7.50
C SER A 19 -15.48 13.36 6.03
N LYS A 20 -14.28 12.97 5.57
CA LYS A 20 -13.82 13.24 4.21
C LYS A 20 -14.56 12.36 3.20
N LYS A 21 -15.15 12.98 2.19
CA LYS A 21 -15.70 12.29 1.02
C LYS A 21 -14.65 12.33 -0.08
N ILE A 22 -14.11 11.17 -0.42
CA ILE A 22 -13.09 11.00 -1.45
C ILE A 22 -13.73 10.19 -2.57
N GLU A 23 -13.59 10.64 -3.82
CA GLU A 23 -14.10 9.91 -4.98
C GLU A 23 -13.13 8.79 -5.36
N GLU A 24 -13.65 7.77 -6.05
CA GLU A 24 -12.84 6.61 -6.48
C GLU A 24 -11.63 7.00 -7.33
N LYS A 25 -11.80 7.99 -8.23
CA LYS A 25 -10.70 8.52 -9.04
C LYS A 25 -9.60 9.13 -8.19
N ASP A 26 -9.96 9.74 -7.06
CA ASP A 26 -8.99 10.41 -6.17
C ASP A 26 -8.20 9.35 -5.39
N GLU A 27 -8.82 8.24 -4.98
CA GLU A 27 -8.11 7.12 -4.32
C GLU A 27 -7.07 6.47 -5.22
N LEU A 28 -7.34 6.34 -6.52
CA LEU A 28 -6.36 5.84 -7.47
C LEU A 28 -5.22 6.84 -7.67
N LEU A 29 -5.54 8.13 -7.73
CA LEU A 29 -4.53 9.19 -7.82
C LEU A 29 -3.64 9.21 -6.58
N PHE A 30 -4.18 9.03 -5.37
CA PHE A 30 -3.38 8.92 -4.16
C PHE A 30 -2.42 7.73 -4.22
N LEU A 31 -2.87 6.54 -4.65
CA LEU A 31 -1.95 5.42 -4.84
C LEU A 31 -0.80 5.78 -5.79
N MET A 32 -1.10 6.47 -6.90
CA MET A 32 -0.07 6.90 -7.84
C MET A 32 0.88 7.96 -7.27
N GLU A 33 0.36 8.85 -6.42
CA GLU A 33 1.13 9.86 -5.67
C GLU A 33 2.13 9.18 -4.73
N GLU A 34 1.68 8.25 -3.88
CA GLU A 34 2.56 7.53 -2.94
C GLU A 34 3.65 6.71 -3.67
N ILE A 35 3.32 6.13 -4.85
CA ILE A 35 4.32 5.46 -5.70
C ILE A 35 5.36 6.47 -6.23
N GLY A 36 4.93 7.69 -6.57
CA GLY A 36 5.81 8.77 -6.97
C GLY A 36 6.76 9.21 -5.85
N GLU A 37 6.23 9.38 -4.62
CA GLU A 37 7.03 9.71 -3.44
C GLU A 37 8.06 8.60 -3.15
N MET A 38 7.64 7.33 -3.24
CA MET A 38 8.56 6.19 -3.09
C MET A 38 9.68 6.23 -4.14
N ALA A 39 9.36 6.54 -5.40
CA ALA A 39 10.36 6.65 -6.45
C ALA A 39 11.37 7.79 -6.16
N GLU A 40 10.91 8.92 -5.61
CA GLU A 40 11.78 9.99 -5.16
C GLU A 40 12.68 9.56 -4.01
N ALA A 41 12.14 8.88 -3.00
CA ALA A 41 12.89 8.37 -1.85
C ALA A 41 14.02 7.41 -2.29
N VAL A 42 13.70 6.46 -3.18
CA VAL A 42 14.68 5.53 -3.76
C VAL A 42 15.76 6.27 -4.56
N ARG A 43 15.37 7.28 -5.36
CA ARG A 43 16.33 8.10 -6.13
C ARG A 43 17.29 8.84 -5.20
N LYS A 44 16.80 9.38 -4.09
CA LYS A 44 17.62 10.08 -3.08
C LYS A 44 18.59 9.13 -2.38
N LEU A 45 18.15 7.92 -2.02
CA LEU A 45 19.01 6.88 -1.43
C LEU A 45 20.18 6.54 -2.37
N ASN A 46 19.90 6.30 -3.65
CA ASN A 46 20.93 5.91 -4.63
C ASN A 46 21.93 7.05 -4.96
N GLY A 47 21.62 8.29 -4.60
CA GLY A 47 22.46 9.48 -4.86
C GLY A 47 23.33 9.94 -3.68
N ASN A 48 23.13 9.42 -2.46
CA ASN A 48 23.74 9.94 -1.23
C ASN A 48 24.28 8.82 -0.33
N LYS A 49 25.28 9.14 0.53
CA LYS A 49 25.91 8.18 1.49
C LYS A 49 25.25 8.15 2.89
N ASN A 50 24.19 8.91 3.12
CA ASN A 50 23.51 8.98 4.43
C ASN A 50 22.31 8.02 4.48
N ASP A 51 22.59 6.72 4.57
CA ASP A 51 21.63 5.63 4.36
C ASP A 51 20.44 5.62 5.34
N LYS A 52 20.58 6.16 6.55
CA LYS A 52 19.58 6.03 7.62
C LYS A 52 18.33 6.90 7.44
N GLU A 53 18.50 8.12 6.94
CA GLU A 53 17.38 9.06 6.73
C GLU A 53 16.51 8.59 5.55
N PHE A 54 17.14 8.20 4.44
CA PHE A 54 16.44 7.73 3.25
C PHE A 54 15.75 6.37 3.43
N ALA A 55 16.30 5.49 4.29
CA ALA A 55 15.62 4.24 4.63
C ALA A 55 14.29 4.49 5.36
N SER A 56 14.24 5.52 6.22
CA SER A 56 13.00 5.93 6.91
C SER A 56 11.96 6.47 5.93
N ASP A 57 12.39 7.23 4.91
CA ASP A 57 11.49 7.74 3.88
C ASP A 57 10.88 6.58 3.08
N ILE A 58 11.69 5.60 2.65
CA ILE A 58 11.19 4.42 1.94
C ILE A 58 10.21 3.61 2.79
N GLU A 59 10.49 3.43 4.08
CA GLU A 59 9.59 2.73 5.00
C GLU A 59 8.23 3.44 5.11
N LYS A 60 8.23 4.77 5.23
CA LYS A 60 7.02 5.59 5.23
C LYS A 60 6.23 5.38 3.93
N GLU A 61 6.87 5.56 2.77
CA GLU A 61 6.15 5.51 1.49
C GLU A 61 5.62 4.10 1.19
N MET A 62 6.30 3.03 1.62
CA MET A 62 5.73 1.68 1.56
C MET A 62 4.45 1.54 2.40
N GLY A 63 4.42 2.18 3.58
CA GLY A 63 3.23 2.25 4.43
C GLY A 63 2.07 3.00 3.78
N ASP A 64 2.36 4.15 3.19
CA ASP A 64 1.35 4.98 2.51
C ASP A 64 0.81 4.30 1.25
N ILE A 65 1.67 3.64 0.45
CA ILE A 65 1.25 2.77 -0.66
C ILE A 65 0.33 1.65 -0.17
N LEU A 66 0.69 0.97 0.92
CA LEU A 66 -0.12 -0.13 1.47
C LEU A 66 -1.50 0.37 1.92
N LEU A 67 -1.56 1.53 2.59
CA LEU A 67 -2.81 2.17 3.00
C LEU A 67 -3.69 2.52 1.80
N SER A 68 -3.11 3.12 0.76
CA SER A 68 -3.79 3.49 -0.48
C SER A 68 -4.31 2.26 -1.23
N LEU A 69 -3.51 1.19 -1.32
CA LEU A 69 -3.92 -0.07 -1.93
C LEU A 69 -5.05 -0.75 -1.15
N ILE A 70 -4.98 -0.78 0.18
CA ILE A 70 -6.06 -1.33 1.03
C ILE A 70 -7.34 -0.53 0.84
N THR A 71 -7.24 0.80 0.76
CA THR A 71 -8.39 1.69 0.55
C THR A 71 -9.10 1.38 -0.77
N LEU A 72 -8.34 1.26 -1.86
CA LEU A 72 -8.87 0.83 -3.16
C LEU A 72 -9.49 -0.57 -3.10
N ALA A 73 -8.83 -1.52 -2.43
CA ALA A 73 -9.39 -2.87 -2.29
C ALA A 73 -10.74 -2.86 -1.57
N ILE A 74 -10.90 -2.03 -0.52
CA ILE A 74 -12.19 -1.86 0.18
C ILE A 74 -13.24 -1.28 -0.77
N ARG A 75 -12.91 -0.26 -1.57
CA ARG A 75 -13.79 0.37 -2.57
C ARG A 75 -14.35 -0.66 -3.55
N TYR A 76 -13.48 -1.48 -4.13
CA TYR A 76 -13.84 -2.51 -5.10
C TYR A 76 -14.31 -3.83 -4.47
N LYS A 77 -14.45 -3.89 -3.14
CA LYS A 77 -14.89 -5.07 -2.38
C LYS A 77 -13.99 -6.31 -2.60
N ILE A 78 -12.69 -6.09 -2.66
CA ILE A 78 -11.66 -7.11 -2.85
C ILE A 78 -11.11 -7.55 -1.49
N ASP A 79 -11.10 -8.86 -1.24
CA ASP A 79 -10.40 -9.50 -0.12
C ASP A 79 -8.92 -9.69 -0.52
N LEU A 80 -8.03 -8.86 0.03
CA LEU A 80 -6.61 -8.86 -0.32
C LEU A 80 -5.87 -10.10 0.19
N GLU A 81 -6.31 -10.69 1.29
CA GLU A 81 -5.72 -11.93 1.81
C GLU A 81 -5.93 -13.08 0.82
N THR A 82 -7.17 -13.20 0.32
CA THR A 82 -7.52 -14.16 -0.73
C THR A 82 -6.80 -13.85 -2.04
N ALA A 83 -6.72 -12.57 -2.44
CA ALA A 83 -5.99 -12.16 -3.64
C ALA A 83 -4.50 -12.52 -3.54
N PHE A 84 -3.88 -12.28 -2.39
CA PHE A 84 -2.48 -12.60 -2.15
C PHE A 84 -2.23 -14.12 -2.14
N GLU A 85 -3.15 -14.91 -1.57
CA GLU A 85 -3.07 -16.38 -1.63
C GLU A 85 -3.12 -16.91 -3.07
N LYS A 86 -4.05 -16.41 -3.89
CA LYS A 86 -4.12 -16.78 -5.33
C LYS A 86 -2.83 -16.45 -6.08
N THR A 87 -2.25 -15.29 -5.79
CA THR A 87 -0.97 -14.87 -6.38
C THR A 87 0.16 -15.79 -5.94
N LYS A 88 0.25 -16.14 -4.65
CA LYS A 88 1.24 -17.09 -4.13
C LYS A 88 1.18 -18.44 -4.84
N GLN A 89 -0.01 -19.02 -4.96
CA GLN A 89 -0.20 -20.30 -5.67
C GLN A 89 0.23 -20.20 -7.15
N SER A 90 -0.06 -19.08 -7.79
CA SER A 90 0.35 -18.83 -9.18
C SER A 90 1.86 -18.69 -9.34
N VAL A 91 2.54 -18.07 -8.36
CA VAL A 91 4.00 -17.94 -8.35
C VAL A 91 4.65 -19.30 -8.11
N ILE A 92 4.15 -20.08 -7.15
CA ILE A 92 4.63 -21.44 -6.87
C ILE A 92 4.57 -22.26 -8.16
N GLY A 93 3.40 -22.38 -8.79
CA GLY A 93 3.27 -23.18 -10.01
C GLY A 93 4.09 -22.73 -11.22
N ARG A 94 4.69 -21.52 -11.20
CA ARG A 94 5.49 -20.97 -12.30
C ARG A 94 7.00 -20.98 -12.04
N TYR A 95 7.40 -20.76 -10.80
CA TYR A 95 8.78 -20.41 -10.47
C TYR A 95 9.39 -21.23 -9.32
N VAL A 96 8.59 -22.03 -8.61
CA VAL A 96 9.04 -22.90 -7.51
C VAL A 96 8.73 -24.35 -7.85
#